data_AF-A0A953PIL8-F1
#
_entry.id   AF-A0A953PIL8-F1
#
_cell.length_a   1.000
_cell.length_b   1.000
_cell.length_c   1.000
_cell.angle_alpha   90.00
_cell.angle_beta   90.00
_cell.angle_gamma   90.00
#
_symmetry.space_group_name_H-M   'P 1'
#
loop_
_entity.id
_entity.type
_entity.pdbx_description
1 polymer ?
#
loop_
_entity_poly.entity_id
_entity_poly.type
_entity_poly.pdbx_seq_one_letter_code
_entity_poly.pdbx_strand_id
1 'polypeptide(L)'
;MQTAILRTARPILTGLASLASLGVVLSCGWLATMELFLRRPDYGWRFLVEAAIVAESGLTVAVLEDLVPAAPFRWPLTAGAFATGLAGWWVVAEDLSRPGLPARPHFEGYLLIIGLALIAYGALTIAAMVTRRQP
;
A
#
# COMPACT_ATOMS: atom_id res chain seq x y z
N MET A 1 10.71 29.62 2.83
CA MET A 1 11.09 28.69 3.92
C MET A 1 10.49 27.29 3.73
N GLN A 2 9.18 27.14 3.51
CA GLN A 2 8.53 25.84 3.17
C GLN A 2 9.17 25.08 2.00
N THR A 3 9.67 25.80 0.99
CA THR A 3 10.33 25.21 -0.19
C THR A 3 11.67 24.54 0.09
N ALA A 4 12.38 24.94 1.15
CA ALA A 4 13.66 24.34 1.53
C ALA A 4 13.46 23.03 2.31
N ILE A 5 12.51 23.02 3.25
CA ILE A 5 12.19 21.84 4.09
C ILE A 5 11.68 20.67 3.22
N LEU A 6 10.79 20.96 2.27
CA LEU A 6 10.28 19.95 1.33
C LEU A 6 11.37 19.36 0.43
N ARG A 7 12.44 20.12 0.15
CA ARG A 7 13.57 19.65 -0.66
C ARG A 7 14.43 18.65 0.09
N THR A 8 14.69 18.91 1.37
CA THR A 8 15.51 18.05 2.23
C THR A 8 14.77 16.77 2.64
N ALA A 9 13.45 16.86 2.86
CA ALA A 9 12.63 15.71 3.24
C ALA A 9 12.29 14.77 2.08
N ARG A 10 12.36 15.25 0.83
CA ARG A 10 11.99 14.47 -0.37
C ARG A 10 12.70 13.12 -0.50
N PRO A 11 14.04 13.01 -0.44
CA PRO A 11 14.71 11.71 -0.60
C PRO A 11 14.33 10.71 0.49
N ILE A 12 14.05 11.20 1.71
CA ILE A 12 13.58 10.37 2.83
C ILE A 12 12.17 9.86 2.54
N LEU A 13 11.26 10.75 2.11
CA LEU A 13 9.89 10.40 1.77
C LEU A 13 9.81 9.40 0.63
N THR A 14 10.58 9.60 -0.45
CA THR A 14 10.63 8.66 -1.58
C THR A 14 11.19 7.32 -1.14
N GLY A 15 12.28 7.29 -0.37
CA GLY A 15 12.85 6.05 0.16
C GLY A 15 11.88 5.28 1.05
N LEU A 16 11.15 5.97 1.94
CA LEU A 16 10.13 5.36 2.78
C LEU A 16 8.94 4.84 1.95
N ALA A 17 8.49 5.59 0.94
CA ALA A 17 7.42 5.16 0.05
C ALA A 17 7.82 3.94 -0.78
N SER A 18 9.06 3.89 -1.29
CA SER A 18 9.61 2.72 -2.00
C SER A 18 9.68 1.50 -1.08
N LEU A 19 10.15 1.66 0.17
CA LEU A 19 10.18 0.57 1.15
C LEU A 19 8.78 0.07 1.52
N ALA A 20 7.82 0.98 1.75
CA ALA A 20 6.44 0.62 2.02
C ALA A 20 5.81 -0.14 0.83
N SER A 21 6.08 0.30 -0.40
CA SER A 21 5.62 -0.36 -1.63
C SER A 21 6.16 -1.80 -1.72
N LEU A 22 7.44 -2.01 -1.44
CA LEU A 22 8.04 -3.34 -1.40
C LEU A 22 7.40 -4.22 -0.32
N GLY A 23 7.16 -3.67 0.87
CA GLY A 23 6.49 -4.38 1.97
C GLY A 23 5.07 -4.83 1.61
N VAL A 24 4.32 -3.98 0.91
CA VAL A 24 2.98 -4.30 0.40
C VAL A 24 3.03 -5.41 -0.64
N VAL A 25 3.97 -5.35 -1.60
CA VAL A 25 4.15 -6.42 -2.61
C VAL A 25 4.42 -7.77 -1.95
N LEU A 26 5.31 -7.82 -0.96
CA LEU A 26 5.62 -9.05 -0.24
C LEU A 26 4.42 -9.57 0.56
N SER A 27 3.65 -8.67 1.15
CA SER A 27 2.45 -8.99 1.93
C SER A 27 1.34 -9.56 1.04
N CYS A 28 1.07 -8.95 -0.11
CA CYS A 28 0.13 -9.48 -1.11
C CYS A 28 0.60 -10.82 -1.68
N GLY A 29 1.90 -10.98 -1.97
CA GLY A 29 2.45 -12.26 -2.43
C GLY A 29 2.28 -13.39 -1.40
N TRP A 30 2.46 -13.09 -0.13
CA TRP A 30 2.19 -14.02 0.97
C TRP A 30 0.71 -14.38 1.08
N LEU A 31 -0.19 -13.39 1.03
CA LEU A 31 -1.64 -13.61 1.07
C LEU A 31 -2.11 -14.48 -0.09
N ALA A 32 -1.73 -14.15 -1.32
CA ALA A 32 -2.05 -14.97 -2.50
C ALA A 32 -1.59 -16.42 -2.35
N THR A 33 -0.40 -16.63 -1.78
CA THR A 33 0.13 -17.97 -1.48
C THR A 33 -0.73 -18.70 -0.45
N MET A 34 -1.07 -18.04 0.66
CA MET A 34 -1.94 -18.61 1.69
C MET A 34 -3.33 -18.97 1.13
N GLU A 35 -3.90 -18.12 0.28
CA GLU A 35 -5.21 -18.37 -0.30
C GLU A 35 -5.21 -19.54 -1.29
N LEU A 36 -4.13 -19.70 -2.08
CA LEU A 36 -3.94 -20.87 -2.95
C LEU A 36 -3.93 -22.17 -2.16
N PHE A 37 -3.23 -22.21 -1.02
CA PHE A 37 -3.16 -23.40 -0.17
C PHE A 37 -4.46 -23.67 0.60
N LEU A 38 -5.15 -22.62 1.05
CA LEU A 38 -6.37 -22.73 1.88
C LEU A 38 -7.67 -22.86 1.08
N ARG A 39 -7.64 -22.71 -0.25
CA ARG A 39 -8.78 -22.87 -1.18
C ARG A 39 -10.05 -22.16 -0.71
N ARG A 40 -9.97 -20.87 -0.39
CA ARG A 40 -11.14 -20.09 0.04
C ARG A 40 -12.15 -19.89 -1.12
N PRO A 41 -13.47 -19.90 -0.84
CA PRO A 41 -14.51 -19.72 -1.87
C PRO A 41 -14.50 -18.33 -2.52
N ASP A 42 -13.94 -17.31 -1.85
CA ASP A 42 -13.93 -15.91 -2.33
C ASP A 42 -12.63 -15.51 -3.05
N TYR A 43 -11.82 -16.50 -3.45
CA TYR A 43 -10.46 -16.29 -3.98
C TYR A 43 -10.40 -15.35 -5.18
N GLY A 44 -11.38 -15.43 -6.09
CA GLY A 44 -11.31 -14.76 -7.39
C GLY A 44 -11.23 -13.23 -7.30
N TRP A 45 -12.09 -12.58 -6.50
CA TRP A 45 -12.09 -11.13 -6.42
C TRP A 45 -10.96 -10.58 -5.54
N ARG A 46 -10.56 -11.30 -4.50
CA ARG A 46 -9.47 -10.90 -3.58
C ARG A 46 -8.13 -10.93 -4.29
N PHE A 47 -7.89 -11.95 -5.10
CA PHE A 47 -6.72 -12.03 -5.96
C PHE A 47 -6.62 -10.84 -6.93
N LEU A 48 -7.74 -10.40 -7.53
CA LEU A 48 -7.74 -9.23 -8.42
C LEU A 48 -7.37 -7.94 -7.69
N VAL A 49 -7.88 -7.76 -6.46
CA VAL A 49 -7.52 -6.61 -5.62
C VAL A 49 -6.05 -6.64 -5.25
N GLU A 50 -5.53 -7.80 -4.81
CA GLU A 50 -4.11 -7.96 -4.48
C GLU A 50 -3.20 -7.71 -5.69
N ALA A 51 -3.57 -8.24 -6.86
CA ALA A 51 -2.83 -8.01 -8.10
C ALA A 51 -2.83 -6.52 -8.50
N ALA A 52 -3.95 -5.82 -8.32
CA ALA A 52 -4.03 -4.38 -8.57
C ALA A 52 -3.13 -3.59 -7.61
N ILE A 53 -3.15 -3.92 -6.31
CA ILE A 53 -2.29 -3.29 -5.30
C ILE A 53 -0.81 -3.54 -5.59
N VAL A 54 -0.44 -4.76 -6.01
CA VAL A 54 0.94 -5.10 -6.41
C VAL A 54 1.37 -4.31 -7.65
N ALA A 55 0.53 -4.27 -8.68
CA ALA A 55 0.81 -3.50 -9.89
C ALA A 55 0.97 -2.01 -9.59
N GLU A 56 0.08 -1.46 -8.76
CA GLU A 56 0.17 -0.10 -8.28
C GLU A 56 1.46 0.16 -7.49
N SER A 57 1.81 -0.72 -6.55
CA SER A 57 3.03 -0.60 -5.73
C SER A 57 4.29 -0.67 -6.59
N GLY A 58 4.33 -1.56 -7.58
CA GLY A 58 5.44 -1.65 -8.53
C GLY A 58 5.55 -0.39 -9.40
N LEU A 59 4.43 0.13 -9.89
CA LEU A 59 4.39 1.37 -10.66
C LEU A 59 4.79 2.59 -9.81
N THR A 60 4.38 2.63 -8.54
CA THR A 60 4.81 3.64 -7.57
C THR A 60 6.32 3.63 -7.42
N VAL A 61 6.96 2.47 -7.22
CA VAL A 61 8.44 2.37 -7.17
C VAL A 61 9.06 2.85 -8.49
N ALA A 62 8.57 2.36 -9.64
CA ALA A 62 9.12 2.75 -10.94
C ALA A 62 9.03 4.26 -11.18
N VAL A 63 7.94 4.88 -10.76
CA VAL A 63 7.78 6.32 -10.82
C VAL A 63 8.72 6.98 -9.81
N LEU A 64 8.76 6.57 -8.54
CA LEU A 64 9.57 7.21 -7.48
C LEU A 64 11.08 7.14 -7.73
N GLU A 65 11.57 6.04 -8.31
CA GLU A 65 12.98 5.83 -8.66
C GLU A 65 13.33 6.38 -10.06
N ASP A 66 12.45 7.20 -10.66
CA ASP A 66 12.64 7.86 -11.96
C ASP A 66 12.87 6.86 -13.14
N LEU A 67 12.38 5.62 -13.03
CA LEU A 67 12.42 4.62 -14.11
C LEU A 67 11.37 4.91 -15.20
N VAL A 68 10.29 5.62 -14.84
CA VAL A 68 9.18 5.98 -15.72
C VAL A 68 8.72 7.42 -15.39
N PRO A 69 8.32 8.24 -16.39
CA PRO A 69 7.85 9.61 -16.15
C PRO A 69 6.63 9.66 -15.23
N ALA A 70 6.62 10.61 -14.29
CA ALA A 70 5.56 10.73 -13.29
C ALA A 70 4.27 11.37 -13.84
N ALA A 71 4.37 12.30 -14.80
CA ALA A 71 3.25 13.06 -15.34
C ALA A 71 1.98 12.25 -15.69
N PRO A 72 2.04 11.16 -16.50
CA PRO A 72 0.84 10.40 -16.85
C PRO A 72 0.26 9.60 -15.68
N PHE A 73 1.10 9.22 -14.70
CA PHE A 73 0.71 8.32 -13.61
C PHE A 73 0.39 9.06 -12.31
N ARG A 74 0.65 10.36 -12.23
CA ARG A 74 0.46 11.14 -11.00
C ARG A 74 -0.96 11.01 -10.45
N TRP A 75 -1.97 11.27 -11.27
CA TRP A 75 -3.37 11.18 -10.81
C TRP A 75 -3.84 9.74 -10.58
N PRO A 76 -3.60 8.78 -11.50
CA PRO A 76 -3.93 7.38 -11.26
C PRO A 76 -3.32 6.82 -9.97
N LEU A 77 -2.01 7.03 -9.74
CA LEU A 77 -1.33 6.54 -8.53
C LEU A 77 -1.80 7.25 -7.27
N THR A 78 -2.15 8.53 -7.33
CA THR A 78 -2.68 9.24 -6.15
C THR A 78 -4.06 8.70 -5.78
N ALA A 79 -4.91 8.45 -6.78
CA ALA A 79 -6.25 7.89 -6.57
C ALA A 79 -6.20 6.44 -6.08
N GLY A 80 -5.33 5.62 -6.68
CA GLY A 80 -5.10 4.25 -6.23
C GLY A 80 -4.55 4.21 -4.80
N ALA A 81 -3.56 5.05 -4.47
CA ALA A 81 -2.94 5.06 -3.15
C ALA A 81 -3.95 5.46 -2.07
N PHE A 82 -4.87 6.36 -2.41
CA PHE A 82 -5.99 6.71 -1.56
C PHE A 82 -6.95 5.54 -1.36
N ALA A 83 -7.34 4.84 -2.42
CA ALA A 83 -8.19 3.66 -2.34
C ALA A 83 -7.52 2.52 -1.53
N THR A 84 -6.23 2.27 -1.75
CA THR A 84 -5.42 1.29 -1.02
C THR A 84 -5.30 1.66 0.46
N GLY A 85 -5.10 2.94 0.78
CA GLY A 85 -5.12 3.43 2.16
C GLY A 85 -6.48 3.24 2.85
N LEU A 86 -7.58 3.52 2.15
CA LEU A 86 -8.94 3.27 2.66
C LEU A 86 -9.22 1.77 2.86
N ALA A 87 -8.75 0.92 1.95
CA ALA A 87 -8.86 -0.53 2.11
C ALA A 87 -8.10 -1.01 3.36
N GLY A 88 -6.88 -0.51 3.57
CA GLY A 88 -6.11 -0.76 4.79
C GLY A 88 -6.84 -0.31 6.06
N TRP A 89 -7.41 0.90 6.04
CA TRP A 89 -8.22 1.40 7.16
C TRP A 89 -9.44 0.52 7.44
N TRP A 90 -10.14 0.08 6.41
CA TRP A 90 -11.29 -0.81 6.56
C TRP A 90 -10.88 -2.14 7.21
N VAL A 91 -9.78 -2.76 6.77
CA VAL A 91 -9.25 -3.99 7.39
C VAL A 91 -8.95 -3.78 8.87
N VAL A 92 -8.27 -2.70 9.23
CA VAL A 92 -7.95 -2.36 10.64
C VAL A 92 -9.22 -2.13 11.46
N ALA A 93 -10.17 -1.36 10.93
CA ALA A 93 -11.41 -1.05 11.62
C ALA A 93 -12.26 -2.30 11.84
N GLU A 94 -12.33 -3.19 10.85
CA GLU A 94 -13.05 -4.46 10.97
C GLU A 94 -12.42 -5.37 12.03
N ASP A 95 -11.09 -5.50 12.04
CA ASP A 95 -10.34 -6.30 13.02
C ASP A 95 -10.54 -5.78 14.46
N LEU A 96 -10.46 -4.45 14.66
CA LEU A 96 -10.67 -3.82 15.97
C LEU A 96 -12.14 -3.84 16.44
N SER A 97 -13.10 -3.89 15.51
CA SER A 97 -14.55 -3.82 15.80
C SER A 97 -15.16 -5.16 16.24
N ARG A 98 -14.38 -6.25 16.30
CA ARG A 98 -14.85 -7.59 16.68
C ARG A 98 -14.51 -7.92 18.14
N PRO A 99 -15.34 -7.52 19.14
CA PRO A 99 -15.12 -7.91 20.52
C PRO A 99 -15.48 -9.39 20.74
N GLY A 100 -14.51 -10.19 21.20
CA GLY A 100 -14.81 -11.40 21.98
C GLY A 100 -14.77 -12.77 21.28
N LEU A 101 -14.29 -12.89 20.05
CA LEU A 101 -13.88 -14.20 19.54
C LEU A 101 -12.49 -14.52 20.10
N PRO A 102 -12.22 -15.72 20.67
CA PRO A 102 -10.86 -16.11 20.98
C PRO A 102 -10.09 -16.04 19.66
N ALA A 103 -9.23 -15.03 19.58
CA ALA A 103 -8.43 -14.72 18.42
C ALA A 103 -7.91 -16.04 17.87
N ARG A 104 -8.10 -16.32 16.58
CA ARG A 104 -7.31 -17.40 15.97
C ARG A 104 -5.88 -16.90 16.06
N PRO A 105 -5.04 -17.33 17.03
CA PRO A 105 -4.00 -16.45 17.61
C PRO A 105 -2.87 -16.11 16.64
N HIS A 106 -2.89 -16.70 15.45
CA HIS A 106 -1.80 -16.68 14.50
C HIS A 106 -2.16 -16.01 13.16
N PHE A 107 -3.43 -15.71 12.84
CA PHE A 107 -3.76 -15.13 11.52
C PHE A 107 -4.28 -13.69 11.57
N GLU A 108 -4.89 -13.26 12.68
CA GLU A 108 -5.49 -11.92 12.81
C GLU A 108 -4.44 -10.80 12.98
N GLY A 109 -3.37 -11.04 13.75
CA GLY A 109 -2.29 -10.06 13.92
C GLY A 109 -1.61 -9.67 12.59
N TYR A 110 -1.52 -10.60 11.63
CA TYR A 110 -0.98 -10.30 10.32
C TYR A 110 -1.90 -9.40 9.49
N LEU A 111 -3.22 -9.54 9.60
CA LEU A 111 -4.16 -8.66 8.90
C LEU A 111 -4.09 -7.22 9.42
N LEU A 112 -3.93 -7.05 10.74
CA LEU A 112 -3.73 -5.73 11.34
C LEU A 112 -2.43 -5.08 10.82
N ILE A 113 -1.33 -5.84 10.80
CA ILE A 113 -0.03 -5.35 10.30
C ILE A 113 -0.13 -4.99 8.81
N ILE A 114 -0.77 -5.84 8.00
CA ILE A 114 -0.97 -5.60 6.57
C ILE A 114 -1.86 -4.36 6.36
N GLY A 115 -2.95 -4.22 7.12
CA GLY A 115 -3.82 -3.04 7.06
C GLY A 115 -3.07 -1.75 7.38
N LEU A 116 -2.25 -1.73 8.43
CA LEU A 116 -1.40 -0.60 8.77
C LEU A 116 -0.34 -0.31 7.69
N ALA A 117 0.24 -1.35 7.10
CA ALA A 117 1.20 -1.21 6.01
C ALA A 117 0.56 -0.58 4.76
N LEU A 118 -0.66 -0.97 4.41
CA LEU A 118 -1.43 -0.38 3.30
C LEU A 118 -1.75 1.10 3.56
N ILE A 119 -2.12 1.47 4.79
CA ILE A 119 -2.33 2.87 5.19
C ILE A 119 -1.03 3.67 5.04
N ALA A 120 0.08 3.15 5.56
CA ALA A 120 1.39 3.81 5.47
C ALA A 120 1.82 3.97 4.02
N TYR A 121 1.69 2.93 3.19
CA TYR A 121 1.94 2.97 1.76
C TYR A 121 1.09 4.05 1.07
N GLY A 122 -0.22 4.08 1.32
CA GLY A 122 -1.13 5.05 0.71
C GLY A 122 -0.74 6.48 1.07
N ALA A 123 -0.51 6.76 2.36
CA ALA A 123 -0.12 8.08 2.85
C ALA A 123 1.23 8.54 2.27
N LEU A 124 2.23 7.66 2.28
CA LEU A 124 3.58 7.97 1.76
C LEU A 124 3.57 8.18 0.25
N THR A 125 2.81 7.37 -0.49
CA THR A 125 2.69 7.51 -1.95
C THR A 125 2.03 8.84 -2.31
N ILE A 126 0.92 9.20 -1.65
CA ILE A 126 0.26 10.50 -1.86
C ILE A 126 1.22 11.65 -1.54
N ALA A 127 1.91 11.58 -0.39
CA ALA A 127 2.88 12.60 0.01
C ALA A 127 4.02 12.74 -1.01
N ALA A 128 4.55 11.63 -1.51
CA ALA A 128 5.61 11.62 -2.52
C ALA A 128 5.14 12.19 -3.87
N MET A 129 3.91 11.86 -4.31
CA MET A 129 3.34 12.38 -5.56
C MET A 129 3.01 13.88 -5.48
N VAL A 130 2.51 14.36 -4.34
CA VAL A 130 2.22 15.79 -4.13
C VAL A 130 3.50 16.62 -4.08
N THR A 131 4.54 16.12 -3.40
CA THR A 131 5.82 16.83 -3.24
C THR A 131 6.68 16.81 -4.50
N ARG A 132 6.40 15.93 -5.46
CA ARG A 132 7.02 15.95 -6.78
C ARG A 132 6.56 17.19 -7.57
N ARG A 133 7.51 18.08 -7.87
CA ARG A 133 7.34 19.16 -8.86
C ARG A 133 7.73 18.61 -10.23
N GLN A 134 6.81 18.72 -11.19
CA GLN A 134 6.73 18.10 -12.54
C GLN A 134 7.96 18.25 -13.47
N PRO A 135 7.99 17.55 -14.63
CA PRO A 135 7.05 16.52 -15.12
C PRO A 135 7.41 15.07 -14.80
#